data_AF-A0A6N6PWL0-F1
#
_entry.id   AF-A0A6N6PWL0-F1
#
_cell.length_a   1.000
_cell.length_b   1.000
_cell.length_c   1.000
_cell.angle_alpha   90.00
_cell.angle_beta   90.00
_cell.angle_gamma   90.00
#
_symmetry.space_group_name_H-M   'P 1'
#
loop_
_entity.id
_entity.type
_entity.pdbx_description
1 polymer ?
#
loop_
_entity_poly.entity_id
_entity_poly.type
_entity_poly.pdbx_seq_one_letter_code
_entity_poly.pdbx_strand_id
1 'polypeptide(L)'
;MTPVNMNTPVSSNDDLALRRIVRDAHPDAQLPPGFSAAVWRRIQIHADAGANWGSRFDRLVDWCFLPRHALAGMASMIILGVLAGWLTSQPDTFRSSQEHYLALVNPYQAKP
;
A
#
# COMPACT_ATOMS: atom_id res chain seq x y z
N MET A 1 -17.11 -17.91 -3.84
CA MET A 1 -16.30 -17.30 -4.91
C MET A 1 -14.84 -17.43 -4.52
N THR A 2 -14.15 -18.42 -5.06
CA THR A 2 -12.71 -18.61 -4.83
C THR A 2 -11.93 -17.77 -5.85
N PRO A 3 -10.92 -16.98 -5.43
CA PRO A 3 -10.13 -16.18 -6.35
C PRO A 3 -9.35 -17.10 -7.31
N VAL A 4 -9.44 -16.82 -8.61
CA VAL A 4 -8.66 -17.53 -9.64
C VAL A 4 -7.20 -17.13 -9.50
N ASN A 5 -6.35 -18.09 -9.15
CA ASN A 5 -4.91 -17.91 -9.02
C ASN A 5 -4.25 -17.92 -10.41
N MET A 6 -3.77 -16.76 -10.86
CA MET A 6 -3.19 -16.51 -12.18
C MET A 6 -1.72 -16.97 -12.33
N ASN A 7 -1.12 -17.61 -11.32
CA ASN A 7 0.28 -18.06 -11.37
C ASN A 7 0.47 -19.56 -11.67
N THR A 8 -0.60 -20.26 -12.04
CA THR A 8 -0.50 -21.68 -12.37
C THR A 8 0.16 -21.84 -13.74
N PRO A 9 1.17 -22.72 -13.89
CA PRO A 9 1.77 -22.99 -15.18
C PRO A 9 0.68 -23.54 -16.09
N VAL A 10 0.30 -22.77 -17.10
CA VAL A 10 -0.69 -23.19 -18.09
C VAL A 10 -0.18 -24.50 -18.70
N SER A 11 -0.97 -25.56 -18.57
CA SER A 11 -0.61 -26.86 -19.15
C SER A 11 -0.40 -26.67 -20.65
N SER A 12 0.80 -27.01 -21.14
CA SER A 12 1.21 -26.78 -22.54
C SER A 12 0.23 -27.36 -23.57
N ASN A 13 -0.57 -28.35 -23.18
CA ASN A 13 -1.59 -28.97 -24.04
C ASN A 13 -2.85 -28.09 -24.20
N ASP A 14 -3.29 -27.41 -23.14
CA ASP A 14 -4.44 -26.48 -23.19
C ASP A 14 -4.10 -25.26 -24.06
N ASP A 15 -2.84 -24.82 -23.99
CA ASP A 15 -2.28 -23.80 -24.87
C ASP A 15 -2.32 -24.20 -26.36
N LEU A 16 -2.02 -25.47 -26.68
CA LEU A 16 -2.06 -25.96 -28.05
C LEU A 16 -3.49 -26.03 -28.59
N ALA A 17 -4.44 -26.51 -27.78
CA ALA A 17 -5.85 -26.55 -28.12
C ALA A 17 -6.42 -25.14 -28.34
N LEU A 18 -6.09 -24.20 -27.45
CA LEU A 18 -6.51 -22.81 -27.58
C LEU A 18 -5.93 -22.14 -28.82
N ARG A 19 -4.63 -22.31 -29.08
CA ARG A 19 -3.97 -21.78 -30.29
C ARG A 19 -4.61 -22.31 -31.56
N ARG A 20 -5.03 -23.58 -31.57
CA ARG A 20 -5.72 -24.19 -32.71
C ARG A 20 -7.08 -23.51 -32.96
N ILE A 21 -7.89 -23.34 -31.92
CA ILE A 21 -9.21 -22.68 -32.03
C ILE A 21 -9.05 -21.23 -32.48
N VAL A 22 -8.09 -20.49 -31.91
CA VAL A 22 -7.84 -19.08 -32.29
C VAL A 22 -7.40 -18.98 -33.74
N ARG A 23 -6.58 -19.93 -34.22
CA ARG A 23 -6.14 -19.95 -35.62
C ARG A 23 -7.28 -20.31 -36.56
N ASP A 24 -8.11 -21.28 -36.20
CA ASP A 24 -9.27 -21.69 -37.01
C ASP A 24 -10.35 -20.60 -37.05
N ALA A 25 -10.45 -19.77 -36.01
CA ALA A 25 -11.35 -18.62 -35.93
C ALA A 25 -10.77 -17.32 -36.50
N HIS A 26 -9.52 -17.31 -36.96
CA HIS A 26 -8.89 -16.09 -37.47
C HIS A 26 -9.54 -15.68 -38.80
N PRO A 27 -10.22 -14.54 -38.88
CA PRO A 27 -10.84 -14.10 -40.13
C PRO A 27 -9.74 -13.82 -41.16
N ASP A 28 -9.91 -14.34 -42.38
CA ASP A 28 -8.99 -14.14 -43.50
C ASP A 28 -9.20 -12.77 -44.16
N ALA A 29 -9.21 -11.73 -43.33
CA ALA A 29 -9.36 -10.35 -43.77
C ALA A 29 -7.97 -9.78 -44.06
N GLN A 30 -7.71 -9.40 -45.31
CA GLN A 30 -6.49 -8.69 -45.65
C GLN A 30 -6.48 -7.34 -44.95
N LEU A 31 -5.50 -7.13 -44.06
CA LEU A 31 -5.34 -5.85 -43.38
C LEU A 31 -5.00 -4.76 -44.39
N PRO A 32 -5.62 -3.57 -44.30
CA PRO A 32 -5.26 -2.44 -45.14
C PRO A 32 -3.78 -2.08 -44.97
N PRO A 33 -3.09 -1.64 -46.05
CA PRO A 33 -1.71 -1.20 -45.96
C PRO A 33 -1.60 -0.05 -44.95
N GLY A 34 -0.72 -0.19 -43.96
CA GLY A 34 -0.50 0.81 -42.91
C GLY A 34 -1.34 0.66 -41.64
N PHE A 35 -2.27 -0.30 -41.56
CA PHE A 35 -3.03 -0.57 -40.33
C PHE A 35 -2.10 -0.88 -39.14
N SER A 36 -1.10 -1.74 -39.35
CA SER A 36 -0.12 -2.11 -38.31
C SER A 36 0.68 -0.90 -37.82
N ALA A 37 1.11 -0.02 -38.73
CA ALA A 37 1.83 1.20 -38.39
C ALA A 37 0.96 2.19 -37.60
N ALA A 38 -0.32 2.31 -37.95
CA ALA A 38 -1.27 3.19 -37.24
C ALA A 38 -1.59 2.66 -35.83
N VAL A 39 -1.79 1.35 -35.67
CA VAL A 39 -1.99 0.71 -34.36
C VAL A 39 -0.75 0.90 -33.50
N TRP A 40 0.44 0.62 -34.03
CA TRP A 40 1.68 0.78 -33.27
C TRP A 40 1.94 2.22 -32.85
N ARG A 41 1.65 3.19 -33.72
CA ARG A 41 1.76 4.61 -33.38
C ARG A 41 0.85 4.98 -32.21
N ARG A 42 -0.39 4.46 -32.18
CA ARG A 42 -1.32 4.72 -31.06
C ARG A 42 -0.85 4.07 -29.76
N ILE A 43 -0.33 2.84 -29.82
CA ILE A 43 0.21 2.17 -28.64
C ILE A 43 1.39 2.95 -28.07
N GLN A 44 2.32 3.42 -28.92
CA GLN A 44 3.45 4.24 -28.49
C GLN A 44 2.99 5.53 -27.82
N ILE A 45 2.04 6.26 -28.43
CA ILE A 45 1.49 7.48 -27.84
C ILE A 45 0.90 7.21 -26.45
N HIS A 46 0.19 6.10 -26.25
CA HIS A 46 -0.39 5.77 -24.94
C HIS A 46 0.63 5.21 -23.94
N ALA A 47 1.66 4.48 -24.39
CA ALA A 47 2.76 4.03 -23.55
C ALA A 47 3.57 5.22 -23.02
N ASP A 48 3.83 6.22 -23.87
CA ASP A 48 4.56 7.43 -23.50
C ASP A 48 3.69 8.38 -22.66
N ALA A 49 2.38 8.47 -22.93
CA ALA A 49 1.46 9.31 -22.16
C ALA A 49 1.29 8.84 -20.70
N GLY A 50 1.34 7.53 -20.45
CA GLY A 50 1.29 6.96 -19.09
C GLY A 50 2.53 7.27 -18.25
N ALA A 51 3.68 7.51 -18.89
CA ALA A 51 4.95 7.75 -18.22
C ALA A 51 5.01 9.12 -17.49
N ASN A 52 4.24 10.12 -17.90
CA ASN A 52 4.35 11.45 -17.31
C ASN A 52 3.77 11.58 -15.90
N TRP A 53 2.66 10.89 -15.61
CA TRP A 53 2.10 10.87 -14.25
C TRP A 53 2.73 9.76 -13.41
N GLY A 54 2.98 8.58 -13.99
CA GLY A 54 3.68 7.48 -13.32
C GLY A 54 5.09 7.86 -12.87
N SER A 55 5.90 8.50 -13.73
CA SER A 55 7.30 8.83 -13.40
C SER A 55 7.47 9.87 -12.29
N ARG A 56 6.45 10.72 -12.05
CA ARG A 56 6.45 11.69 -10.94
C ARG A 56 6.24 10.98 -9.60
N PHE A 57 5.41 9.94 -9.58
CA PHE A 57 5.22 9.09 -8.41
C PHE A 57 6.36 8.11 -8.24
N ASP A 58 6.90 7.52 -9.30
CA ASP A 58 8.05 6.63 -9.23
C ASP A 58 9.26 7.32 -8.59
N ARG A 59 9.51 8.59 -8.88
CA ARG A 59 10.58 9.36 -8.22
C ARG A 59 10.35 9.58 -6.72
N LEU A 60 9.10 9.72 -6.30
CA LEU A 60 8.69 9.83 -4.90
C LEU A 60 8.79 8.47 -4.19
N VAL A 61 8.43 7.39 -4.89
CA VAL A 61 8.53 6.01 -4.43
C VAL A 61 9.99 5.63 -4.28
N ASP A 62 10.84 5.88 -5.27
CA ASP A 62 12.30 5.67 -5.19
C ASP A 62 12.91 6.47 -4.04
N TRP A 63 12.45 7.72 -3.83
CA TRP A 63 12.91 8.53 -2.71
C TRP A 63 12.45 7.97 -1.34
N CYS A 64 11.22 7.48 -1.23
CA CYS A 64 10.72 6.84 -0.01
C CYS A 64 11.35 5.46 0.24
N PHE A 65 11.63 4.70 -0.82
CA PHE A 65 12.19 3.35 -0.77
C PHE A 65 13.71 3.33 -0.67
N LEU A 66 14.39 4.48 -0.75
CA LEU A 66 15.78 4.56 -0.32
C LEU A 66 15.84 4.12 1.16
N PRO A 67 16.59 3.05 1.51
CA PRO A 67 16.52 2.38 2.81
C PRO A 67 16.81 3.29 4.02
N ARG A 68 17.41 4.47 3.77
CA ARG A 68 17.67 5.50 4.78
C ARG A 68 16.42 6.29 5.16
N HIS A 69 15.44 6.43 4.27
CA HIS A 69 14.23 7.21 4.50
C HIS A 69 13.14 6.44 5.26
N ALA A 70 13.06 5.12 5.08
CA ALA A 70 12.21 4.26 5.92
C ALA A 70 12.62 4.34 7.41
N LEU A 71 13.92 4.30 7.70
CA LEU A 71 14.45 4.49 9.05
C LEU A 71 14.19 5.89 9.59
N ALA A 72 14.36 6.93 8.77
CA ALA A 72 14.08 8.31 9.16
C ALA A 72 12.58 8.51 9.50
N GLY A 73 11.68 7.87 8.77
CA GLY A 73 10.24 7.87 9.05
C GLY A 73 9.88 7.15 10.35
N MET A 74 10.45 5.97 10.60
CA MET A 74 10.26 5.28 11.89
C MET A 74 10.83 6.11 13.05
N ALA A 75 12.03 6.66 12.90
CA ALA A 75 12.65 7.49 13.93
C ALA A 75 11.83 8.74 14.22
N SER A 76 11.30 9.42 13.19
CA SER A 76 10.46 10.61 13.37
C SER A 76 9.14 10.26 14.08
N MET A 77 8.51 9.13 13.74
CA MET A 77 7.29 8.67 14.39
C MET A 77 7.53 8.32 15.88
N ILE A 78 8.68 7.72 16.20
CA ILE A 78 9.09 7.48 17.60
C ILE A 78 9.33 8.80 18.33
N ILE A 79 10.07 9.74 17.74
CA ILE A 79 10.33 11.06 18.34
C ILE A 79 9.01 11.79 18.60
N LEU A 80 8.10 11.79 17.63
CA LEU A 80 6.77 12.38 17.76
C LEU A 80 5.95 11.72 18.88
N GLY A 81 5.97 10.39 18.97
CA GLY A 81 5.29 9.65 20.02
C GLY A 81 5.85 9.94 21.42
N VAL A 82 7.18 9.98 21.56
CA VAL A 82 7.85 10.32 22.82
C VAL A 82 7.55 11.76 23.23
N LEU A 83 7.62 12.70 22.29
CA LEU A 83 7.33 14.10 22.52
C LEU A 83 5.86 14.30 22.93
N ALA A 84 4.93 13.67 22.21
CA ALA A 84 3.51 13.69 22.57
C ALA A 84 3.27 13.08 23.97
N GLY A 85 3.91 11.96 24.29
CA GLY A 85 3.84 11.35 25.61
C GLY A 85 4.36 12.28 26.73
N TRP A 86 5.45 13.00 26.48
CA TRP A 86 6.00 14.00 27.41
C TRP A 86 5.09 15.21 27.61
N LEU A 87 4.50 15.74 26.54
CA LEU A 87 3.55 16.85 26.66
C LEU A 87 2.25 16.43 27.38
N THR A 88 1.84 15.18 27.22
CA THR A 88 0.60 14.67 27.83
C THR A 88 0.81 14.10 29.23
N SER A 89 2.07 13.97 29.69
CA SER A 89 2.36 13.56 31.06
C SER A 89 2.09 14.72 32.02
N GLN A 90 0.80 14.99 32.28
CA GLN A 90 0.43 15.72 33.47
C GLN A 90 0.76 14.84 34.69
N PRO A 91 1.58 15.32 35.63
CA PRO A 91 1.82 14.59 36.85
C PRO A 91 0.52 14.61 37.68
N ASP A 92 -0.20 13.48 37.70
CA ASP A 92 -1.36 13.23 38.58
C ASP A 92 -0.95 13.11 40.07
N THR A 93 0.05 13.88 40.51
CA THR A 93 0.54 13.89 41.89
C THR A 93 -0.47 14.49 42.86
N PHE A 94 -1.39 15.31 42.35
CA PHE A 94 -2.47 15.90 43.15
C PHE A 94 -3.54 14.88 43.55
N ARG A 95 -3.80 13.86 42.70
CA ARG A 95 -4.80 12.82 42.97
C ARG A 95 -4.30 11.79 43.99
N SER A 96 -3.02 11.39 43.86
CA SER A 96 -2.34 10.48 44.78
C SER A 96 -2.27 11.01 46.22
N SER A 97 -2.06 12.32 46.40
CA SER A 97 -2.02 12.93 47.73
C SER A 97 -3.41 13.01 48.37
N GLN A 98 -4.45 13.29 47.58
CA GLN A 98 -5.83 13.36 48.06
C GLN A 98 -6.35 12.01 48.54
N GLU A 99 -5.99 10.90 47.88
CA GLU A 99 -6.35 9.56 48.34
C GLU A 99 -5.77 9.25 49.73
N HIS A 100 -4.53 9.69 50.00
CA HIS A 100 -3.91 9.56 51.32
C HIS A 100 -4.61 10.41 52.39
N TYR A 101 -4.97 11.66 52.07
CA TYR A 101 -5.73 12.51 53.00
C TYR A 101 -7.14 11.99 53.24
N LEU A 102 -7.82 11.48 52.21
CA LEU A 102 -9.15 10.89 52.34
C LEU A 102 -9.12 9.57 53.14
N ALA A 103 -8.06 8.78 53.02
CA ALA A 103 -7.86 7.57 53.83
C ALA A 103 -7.61 7.90 55.32
N LEU A 104 -6.95 9.02 55.62
CA LEU A 104 -6.69 9.45 57.00
C LEU A 104 -7.90 10.15 57.64
N VAL A 105 -8.71 10.85 56.85
CA VAL A 105 -9.86 11.63 57.36
C VAL A 105 -11.15 10.83 57.38
N ASN A 106 -11.30 9.76 56.60
CA ASN A 106 -12.53 8.97 56.57
C ASN A 106 -12.71 8.13 57.85
N PRO A 107 -13.61 8.51 58.77
CA PRO A 107 -13.74 7.86 60.07
C PRO A 107 -14.60 6.59 60.01
N TYR A 108 -15.09 6.19 58.82
CA TYR A 108 -15.99 5.04 58.63
C TYR A 108 -15.31 3.80 58.03
N GLN A 109 -13.99 3.80 57.84
CA GLN A 109 -13.21 2.61 57.47
C GLN A 109 -12.93 1.74 58.71
N ALA A 110 -13.99 1.27 59.36
CA ALA A 110 -13.90 0.29 60.45
C ALA A 110 -15.12 -0.64 60.44
N LYS A 111 -15.04 -1.74 59.67
CA LYS A 111 -15.02 -3.12 60.18
C LYS A 111 -15.17 -4.16 59.04
N PRO A 112 -14.71 -5.41 59.28
CA PRO A 112 -14.77 -6.52 58.33
C PRO A 112 -16.20 -7.02 58.06
#